data_AF-A0A2D8A657-F1
#
_entry.id   AF-A0A2D8A657-F1
#
_cell.length_a   1.000
_cell.length_b   1.000
_cell.length_c   1.000
_cell.angle_alpha   90.00
_cell.angle_beta   90.00
_cell.angle_gamma   90.00
#
_symmetry.space_group_name_H-M   'P 1'
#
loop_
_entity.id
_entity.type
_entity.pdbx_description
1 polymer ?
#
loop_
_entity_poly.entity_id
_entity_poly.type
_entity_poly.pdbx_seq_one_letter_code
_entity_poly.pdbx_strand_id
1 'polypeptide(L)'
;MAKPRKGKAKVKVTSTGKKVSYGQAGKARDGGPRVRPGTSKGDSYCARSYGIKKRLPAKKRNDPNTPNNLSRKRWKCKGKRSVA
;
A
#
# COMPACT_ATOMS: atom_id res chain seq x y z
N MET A 1 15.70 -10.89 8.20
CA MET A 1 14.89 -9.79 7.62
C MET A 1 13.50 -9.77 8.29
N ALA A 2 12.93 -8.60 8.62
CA ALA A 2 11.60 -8.57 9.27
C ALA A 2 10.52 -9.17 8.36
N LYS A 3 9.65 -10.04 8.90
CA LYS A 3 8.55 -10.66 8.16
C LYS A 3 7.29 -9.80 8.22
N PRO A 4 6.55 -9.61 7.10
CA PRO A 4 5.24 -8.96 7.14
C PRO A 4 4.23 -9.75 7.97
N ARG A 5 3.28 -9.04 8.57
CA ARG A 5 2.09 -9.67 9.19
C ARG A 5 1.31 -10.49 8.14
N LYS A 6 0.60 -11.54 8.60
CA LYS A 6 -0.23 -12.40 7.74
C LYS A 6 -1.13 -11.53 6.83
N GLY A 7 -1.12 -11.84 5.53
CA GLY A 7 -1.88 -11.11 4.50
C GLY A 7 -1.28 -9.79 4.01
N LYS A 8 -0.10 -9.37 4.51
CA LYS A 8 0.59 -8.14 4.06
C LYS A 8 1.75 -8.46 3.12
N ALA A 9 1.92 -7.61 2.11
CA ALA A 9 2.92 -7.81 1.06
C ALA A 9 4.35 -7.47 1.51
N LYS A 10 4.50 -6.43 2.33
CA LYS A 10 5.80 -5.94 2.81
C LYS A 10 5.72 -5.43 4.25
N VAL A 11 6.89 -5.31 4.86
CA VAL A 11 7.09 -4.62 6.14
C VAL A 11 8.21 -3.60 5.99
N LYS A 12 8.05 -2.45 6.63
CA LYS A 12 9.07 -1.41 6.82
C LYS A 12 9.40 -1.34 8.30
N VAL A 13 10.69 -1.30 8.62
CA VAL A 13 11.17 -0.92 9.95
C VAL A 13 11.47 0.58 9.90
N THR A 14 10.86 1.39 10.77
CA THR A 14 11.12 2.84 10.84
C THR A 14 12.44 3.10 11.56
N SER A 15 12.92 4.35 11.51
CA SER A 15 14.11 4.78 12.26
C SER A 15 13.98 4.55 13.78
N THR A 16 12.76 4.64 14.31
CA THR A 16 12.43 4.34 15.71
C THR A 16 12.24 2.84 16.00
N GLY A 17 12.58 1.94 15.06
CA GLY A 17 12.44 0.49 15.22
C GLY A 17 11.02 -0.07 15.04
N LYS A 18 10.01 0.79 14.82
CA LYS A 18 8.61 0.36 14.64
C LYS A 18 8.43 -0.44 13.35
N LYS A 19 7.81 -1.61 13.44
CA LYS A 19 7.47 -2.47 12.29
C LYS A 19 6.11 -2.11 11.72
N VAL A 20 6.07 -1.62 10.49
CA VAL A 20 4.84 -1.26 9.77
C VAL A 20 4.65 -2.21 8.59
N SER A 21 3.65 -3.09 8.66
CA SER A 21 3.29 -3.99 7.55
C SER A 21 2.23 -3.37 6.64
N TYR A 22 2.39 -3.48 5.33
CA TYR A 22 1.59 -2.77 4.34
C TYR A 22 1.46 -3.54 3.02
N GLY A 23 0.55 -3.07 2.16
CA GLY A 23 0.17 -3.74 0.90
C GLY A 23 -0.66 -5.01 1.12
N GLN A 24 -1.41 -5.42 0.10
CA GLN A 24 -2.13 -6.69 0.10
C GLN A 24 -1.23 -7.79 -0.48
N ALA A 25 -1.03 -8.87 0.26
CA ALA A 25 -0.35 -10.06 -0.24
C ALA A 25 -1.27 -10.92 -1.13
N GLY A 26 -0.66 -11.86 -1.84
CA GLY A 26 -1.33 -12.86 -2.67
C GLY A 26 -0.78 -12.90 -4.08
N LYS A 27 -1.20 -13.92 -4.83
CA LYS A 27 -0.90 -14.08 -6.25
C LYS A 27 -2.13 -13.70 -7.09
N ALA A 28 -1.88 -13.13 -8.26
CA ALA A 28 -2.84 -13.00 -9.34
C ALA A 28 -2.93 -14.32 -10.12
N ARG A 29 -3.90 -14.44 -11.04
CA ARG A 29 -4.10 -15.66 -11.86
C ARG A 29 -2.87 -15.97 -12.72
N ASP A 30 -2.18 -14.94 -13.18
CA ASP A 30 -0.95 -15.04 -13.97
C ASP A 30 0.32 -15.19 -13.11
N GLY A 31 0.19 -15.60 -11.85
CA GLY A 31 1.31 -15.86 -10.94
C GLY A 31 1.99 -14.61 -10.34
N GLY A 32 1.76 -13.42 -10.91
CA GLY A 32 2.30 -12.17 -10.41
C GLY A 32 1.67 -11.69 -9.09
N PRO A 33 2.12 -10.56 -8.51
CA PRO A 33 1.53 -10.01 -7.29
C PRO A 33 0.03 -9.71 -7.45
N ARG A 34 -0.77 -10.05 -6.44
CA ARG A 34 -2.23 -9.82 -6.42
C ARG A 34 -2.62 -8.37 -6.72
N VAL A 35 -1.83 -7.43 -6.21
CA VAL A 35 -1.93 -6.00 -6.48
C VAL A 35 -0.61 -5.56 -7.07
N ARG A 36 -0.64 -4.93 -8.24
CA ARG A 36 0.51 -4.34 -8.90
C ARG A 36 0.06 -3.17 -9.78
N PRO A 37 0.96 -2.22 -10.08
CA PRO A 37 0.64 -1.09 -10.93
C PRO A 37 0.24 -1.51 -12.34
N GLY A 38 -0.52 -0.66 -13.04
CA GLY A 38 -0.94 -0.92 -14.42
C GLY A 38 -2.01 -2.02 -14.56
N THR A 39 -2.71 -2.36 -13.48
CA THR A 39 -3.77 -3.38 -13.49
C THR A 39 -5.06 -2.85 -12.88
N SER A 40 -6.20 -3.41 -13.30
CA SER A 40 -7.51 -3.11 -12.71
C SER A 40 -7.55 -3.32 -11.19
N LYS A 41 -6.79 -4.30 -10.67
CA LYS A 41 -6.66 -4.52 -9.23
C LYS A 41 -5.80 -3.45 -8.55
N GLY A 42 -4.73 -3.00 -9.19
CA GLY A 42 -3.93 -1.84 -8.77
C GLY A 42 -4.78 -0.59 -8.64
N ASP A 43 -5.59 -0.30 -9.66
CA ASP A 43 -6.48 0.86 -9.68
C ASP A 43 -7.55 0.78 -8.59
N SER A 44 -8.19 -0.38 -8.47
CA SER A 44 -9.17 -0.64 -7.40
C SER A 44 -8.56 -0.43 -6.01
N TYR A 45 -7.29 -0.82 -5.82
CA TYR A 45 -6.58 -0.58 -4.58
C TYR A 45 -6.32 0.92 -4.35
N CYS A 46 -5.80 1.62 -5.35
CA CYS A 46 -5.47 3.04 -5.26
C CYS A 46 -6.71 3.90 -5.03
N ALA A 47 -7.86 3.55 -5.61
CA ALA A 47 -9.13 4.25 -5.42
C ALA A 47 -9.63 4.12 -3.97
N ARG A 48 -9.66 2.90 -3.42
CA ARG A 48 -10.02 2.67 -2.02
C ARG A 48 -9.07 3.40 -1.08
N SER A 49 -7.77 3.27 -1.34
CA SER A 49 -6.72 3.93 -0.57
C SER A 49 -6.84 5.46 -0.59
N TYR A 50 -7.28 6.04 -1.71
CA TYR A 50 -7.52 7.48 -1.85
C TYR A 50 -8.70 7.92 -0.98
N GLY A 51 -9.79 7.16 -0.97
CA GLY A 51 -10.92 7.40 -0.08
C GLY A 51 -10.52 7.39 1.40
N ILE A 52 -9.72 6.38 1.82
CA ILE A 52 -9.15 6.34 3.17
C ILE A 52 -8.33 7.60 3.45
N LYS A 53 -7.46 8.00 2.52
CA LYS A 53 -6.58 9.17 2.68
C LYS A 53 -7.39 10.47 2.90
N LYS A 54 -8.53 10.62 2.23
CA LYS A 54 -9.40 11.81 2.34
C LYS A 54 -10.14 11.90 3.67
N ARG A 55 -10.49 10.76 4.28
CA ARG A 55 -11.21 10.70 5.57
C ARG A 55 -10.30 10.81 6.81
N LEU A 56 -8.98 10.73 6.63
CA LEU A 56 -8.03 10.83 7.74
C LEU A 56 -7.69 12.30 8.09
N PRO A 57 -7.40 12.59 9.37
CA PRO A 57 -6.82 13.86 9.79
C PRO A 57 -5.51 14.19 9.05
N ALA A 58 -5.20 15.48 8.90
CA ALA A 58 -4.04 15.96 8.13
C ALA A 58 -2.72 15.31 8.58
N LYS A 59 -2.50 15.16 9.89
CA LYS A 59 -1.31 14.50 10.45
C LYS A 59 -1.13 13.08 9.92
N LYS A 60 -2.18 12.24 9.98
CA LYS A 60 -2.14 10.85 9.48
C LYS A 60 -2.07 10.79 7.95
N ARG A 61 -2.72 11.73 7.27
CA ARG A 61 -2.73 11.84 5.80
C ARG A 61 -1.32 12.09 5.25
N ASN A 62 -0.53 12.89 5.97
CA ASN A 62 0.77 13.37 5.53
C ASN A 62 1.94 12.53 6.06
N ASP A 63 1.75 11.75 7.13
CA ASP A 63 2.80 10.85 7.64
C ASP A 63 3.19 9.75 6.62
N PRO A 64 4.44 9.75 6.10
CA PRO A 64 4.89 8.81 5.08
C PRO A 64 5.01 7.37 5.59
N ASN A 65 5.05 7.16 6.91
CA ASN A 65 5.22 5.85 7.54
C ASN A 65 3.89 5.18 7.88
N THR A 66 2.76 5.76 7.50
CA THR A 66 1.46 5.07 7.64
C THR A 66 1.36 3.88 6.67
N PRO A 67 0.66 2.79 7.06
CA PRO A 67 0.43 1.66 6.16
C PRO A 67 -0.20 2.08 4.82
N ASN A 68 -1.07 3.09 4.82
CA ASN A 68 -1.71 3.57 3.60
C ASN A 68 -0.71 4.28 2.68
N ASN A 69 0.09 5.24 3.16
CA ASN A 69 1.06 5.94 2.32
C ASN A 69 2.16 5.00 1.81
N LEU A 70 2.63 4.06 2.62
CA LEU A 70 3.57 3.02 2.19
C LEU A 70 2.97 2.14 1.07
N SER A 71 1.70 1.75 1.19
CA SER A 71 1.01 0.97 0.16
C SER A 71 0.81 1.78 -1.13
N ARG A 72 0.42 3.06 -1.00
CA ARG A 72 0.26 3.97 -2.15
C ARG A 72 1.57 4.14 -2.92
N LYS A 73 2.69 4.32 -2.20
CA LYS A 73 4.03 4.41 -2.80
C LYS A 73 4.38 3.11 -3.54
N ARG A 74 4.18 1.96 -2.89
CA ARG A 74 4.48 0.65 -3.46
C ARG A 74 3.72 0.38 -4.76
N TRP A 75 2.45 0.77 -4.82
CA TRP A 75 1.59 0.54 -5.99
C TRP A 75 1.53 1.73 -6.94
N LYS A 76 2.47 2.68 -6.82
CA LYS A 76 2.58 3.86 -7.68
C LYS A 76 1.23 4.59 -7.83
N CYS A 77 0.49 4.77 -6.74
CA CYS A 77 -0.83 5.40 -6.81
C CYS A 77 -0.72 6.90 -7.13
N LYS A 78 -1.33 7.34 -8.23
CA LYS A 78 -1.58 8.75 -8.58
C LYS A 78 -3.09 9.01 -8.53
N GLY A 79 -3.51 9.84 -7.57
CA GLY A 79 -4.93 10.02 -7.27
C GLY A 79 -5.60 8.68 -6.93
N LYS A 80 -6.63 8.31 -7.70
CA LYS A 80 -7.39 7.06 -7.55
C LYS A 80 -6.84 5.89 -8.38
N ARG A 81 -5.86 6.09 -9.25
CA ARG A 81 -5.32 5.04 -10.14
C ARG A 81 -3.88 4.67 -9.80
N SER A 82 -3.46 3.50 -10.21
CA SER A 82 -2.07 3.07 -10.22
C SER A 82 -1.44 3.43 -11.56
N VAL A 83 -0.19 3.89 -11.57
CA VAL A 83 0.55 4.14 -12.82
C VAL A 83 1.66 3.12 -12.96
N ALA A 84 1.85 2.58 -14.17
CA ALA A 84 2.85 1.55 -14.45
C ALA A 84 4.28 2.08 -14.23
#